data_AF-A0A7Y4NTB8-F1
#
_entry.id   AF-A0A7Y4NTB8-F1
#
_cell.length_a   1.000
_cell.length_b   1.000
_cell.length_c   1.000
_cell.angle_alpha   90.00
_cell.angle_beta   90.00
_cell.angle_gamma   90.00
#
_symmetry.space_group_name_H-M   'P 1'
#
loop_
_entity.id
_entity.type
_entity.pdbx_description
1 polymer ?
#
loop_
_entity_poly.entity_id
_entity_poly.type
_entity_poly.pdbx_seq_one_letter_code
_entity_poly.pdbx_strand_id
1 'polypeptide(L)'
;MRSKRASRAALAHVAMVLLLAAAFPARAREFPADAPLAGREPAPGAEGDTGWEAALECQEEEPPRRHIWLALGEVTAVNAAVWSVNRFIRKRDWANVSPEVWGRNLTSGFEWDADKFTANQLDHPYHGGIYYNIGRDNGLSYWEAAPLTFFGSLQWEVFGENNRPSTNDIINTSLGGLAVGEVLYRLSSMILDNGATGWERGGREVAAGLLNPGRGFSRVVRGEAWRVGPTPREWTPAHFAGYGRVGFLQEGDGAAGKAGEGRLLIGLGMRHGDPFLDDFRKPFDSFAVDASFIARQGHFLGQAEAQGLLAVTSLVRRPQSQILLGAYQFYDFVDIGNYQVGAQSFSGSLLYRHVLKGAMDVRAALDLRGVALAAISTNPTETNERGYDYGPGVGVTLRAALGSWPREYFGVELETSWIHTLDGVVKDHLIHEGRLHADIPVFRGLGLGGSLQLFRRDSLISGAKREPLQTPRFQVFVSWH
;
A
#
# COMPACT_ATOMS: atom_id res chain seq x y z
N MET A 1 21.92 8.32 18.34
CA MET A 1 21.85 9.28 17.18
C MET A 1 21.85 8.63 15.78
N ARG A 2 21.94 7.29 15.65
CA ARG A 2 22.41 6.58 14.45
C ARG A 2 21.33 6.02 13.46
N SER A 3 20.04 6.08 13.80
CA SER A 3 18.91 5.63 12.93
C SER A 3 18.08 6.79 12.34
N LYS A 4 18.27 8.05 12.80
CA LYS A 4 17.45 9.21 12.40
C LYS A 4 17.54 9.57 10.91
N ARG A 5 18.57 9.09 10.18
CA ARG A 5 18.78 9.44 8.76
C ARG A 5 18.21 8.43 7.76
N ALA A 6 18.05 7.15 8.12
CA ALA A 6 17.50 6.13 7.21
C ALA A 6 15.98 6.27 7.07
N SER A 7 15.27 6.31 8.20
CA SER A 7 13.84 6.59 8.27
C SER A 7 13.46 7.89 7.54
N ARG A 8 14.26 8.96 7.63
CA ARG A 8 14.00 10.21 6.89
C ARG A 8 14.01 10.06 5.37
N ALA A 9 14.79 9.14 4.81
CA ALA A 9 14.87 8.94 3.37
C ALA A 9 13.63 8.22 2.84
N ALA A 10 13.19 7.13 3.49
CA ALA A 10 11.93 6.46 3.16
C ALA A 10 10.72 7.38 3.35
N LEU A 11 10.66 8.12 4.47
CA LEU A 11 9.61 9.12 4.70
C LEU A 11 9.60 10.24 3.64
N ALA A 12 10.77 10.76 3.27
CA ALA A 12 10.86 11.77 2.21
C ALA A 12 10.47 11.20 0.85
N HIS A 13 10.82 9.93 0.57
CA HIS A 13 10.41 9.24 -0.64
C HIS A 13 8.90 9.02 -0.66
N VAL A 14 8.28 8.52 0.39
CA VAL A 14 6.83 8.32 0.49
C VAL A 14 6.07 9.64 0.35
N ALA A 15 6.53 10.71 1.00
CA ALA A 15 5.95 12.04 0.82
C ALA A 15 6.09 12.54 -0.63
N MET A 16 7.28 12.38 -1.23
CA MET A 16 7.54 12.74 -2.63
C MET A 16 6.70 11.90 -3.61
N VAL A 17 6.57 10.59 -3.36
CA VAL A 17 5.76 9.63 -4.12
C VAL A 17 4.32 10.11 -4.19
N LEU A 18 3.74 10.45 -3.05
CA LEU A 18 2.35 10.87 -2.96
C LEU A 18 2.14 12.29 -3.49
N LEU A 19 3.11 13.20 -3.31
CA LEU A 19 3.08 14.53 -3.91
C LEU A 19 3.19 14.47 -5.44
N LEU A 20 4.05 13.62 -5.99
CA LEU A 20 4.15 13.41 -7.45
C LEU A 20 2.89 12.74 -7.98
N ALA A 21 2.36 11.71 -7.31
CA ALA A 21 1.10 11.07 -7.68
C ALA A 21 -0.10 12.03 -7.66
N ALA A 22 -0.13 12.97 -6.70
CA ALA A 22 -1.16 14.01 -6.64
C ALA A 22 -0.94 15.16 -7.65
N ALA A 23 0.31 15.42 -8.06
CA ALA A 23 0.66 16.49 -8.99
C ALA A 23 0.54 16.09 -10.47
N PHE A 24 0.56 14.80 -10.79
CA PHE A 24 0.28 14.31 -12.14
C PHE A 24 -1.21 13.95 -12.25
N PRO A 25 -2.05 14.77 -12.91
CA PRO A 25 -3.37 14.31 -13.29
C PRO A 25 -3.15 13.15 -14.24
N ALA A 26 -3.44 11.93 -13.77
CA ALA A 26 -3.58 10.80 -14.65
C ALA A 26 -4.55 11.22 -15.75
N ARG A 27 -4.14 11.15 -17.02
CA ARG A 27 -5.08 11.21 -18.12
C ARG A 27 -5.87 9.89 -18.11
N ALA A 28 -6.72 9.70 -17.11
CA ALA A 28 -7.79 8.72 -17.17
C ALA A 28 -8.59 9.00 -18.44
N ARG A 29 -9.15 7.96 -19.06
CA ARG A 29 -10.05 8.18 -20.19
C ARG A 29 -11.22 9.01 -19.67
N GLU A 30 -11.26 10.30 -20.02
CA GLU A 30 -12.42 11.15 -19.77
C GLU A 30 -13.60 10.56 -20.55
N PHE A 31 -14.39 9.74 -19.89
CA PHE A 31 -15.78 9.57 -20.26
C PHE A 31 -16.61 10.46 -19.32
N PRO A 32 -17.52 11.28 -19.85
CA PRO A 32 -18.41 12.08 -19.03
C PRO A 32 -19.14 11.20 -18.01
N ALA A 33 -19.32 11.71 -16.78
CA ALA A 33 -20.01 11.03 -15.67
C ALA A 33 -21.50 10.68 -15.96
N ASP A 34 -21.96 11.05 -17.16
CA ASP A 34 -23.28 10.98 -17.71
C ASP A 34 -23.37 10.13 -18.99
N ALA A 35 -22.33 9.36 -19.35
CA ALA A 35 -22.45 8.34 -20.38
C ALA A 35 -23.52 7.30 -19.94
N PRO A 36 -24.69 7.23 -20.63
CA PRO A 36 -25.68 6.23 -20.31
C PRO A 36 -25.04 4.85 -20.47
N LEU A 37 -25.32 3.94 -19.56
CA LEU A 37 -25.13 2.51 -19.80
C LEU A 37 -26.07 2.14 -20.96
N ALA A 38 -25.63 2.36 -22.19
CA ALA A 38 -26.31 1.89 -23.37
C ALA A 38 -26.29 0.36 -23.28
N GLY A 39 -27.47 -0.22 -23.04
CA GLY A 39 -27.67 -1.64 -23.19
C GLY A 39 -27.17 -2.05 -24.56
N ARG A 40 -26.28 -3.05 -24.59
CA ARG A 40 -25.94 -3.72 -25.84
C ARG A 40 -27.19 -4.44 -26.33
N GLU A 41 -27.98 -3.78 -27.16
CA GLU A 41 -28.83 -4.49 -28.11
C GLU A 41 -27.92 -5.13 -29.17
N PRO A 42 -28.16 -6.40 -29.55
CA PRO A 42 -27.42 -7.01 -30.63
C PRO A 42 -27.78 -6.29 -31.94
N ALA A 43 -26.76 -5.87 -32.69
CA ALA A 43 -26.93 -5.22 -33.98
C ALA A 43 -27.74 -6.12 -34.93
N PRO A 44 -28.73 -5.60 -35.68
CA PRO A 44 -29.37 -6.34 -36.75
C PRO A 44 -28.35 -6.56 -37.86
N GLY A 45 -28.34 -7.77 -38.42
CA GLY A 45 -27.43 -8.16 -39.49
C GLY A 45 -27.44 -7.20 -40.67
N ALA A 46 -26.24 -6.88 -41.14
CA ALA A 46 -26.00 -6.39 -42.48
C ALA A 46 -24.74 -7.08 -43.01
N GLU A 47 -24.96 -7.95 -43.99
CA GLU A 47 -23.91 -8.55 -44.81
C GLU A 47 -23.13 -7.46 -45.53
N GLY A 48 -21.79 -7.56 -45.55
CA GLY A 48 -20.95 -6.86 -46.52
C GLY A 48 -19.70 -6.19 -45.96
N ASP A 49 -18.54 -6.68 -46.42
CA ASP A 49 -17.22 -6.03 -46.44
C ASP A 49 -16.27 -6.26 -45.25
N THR A 50 -15.83 -7.51 -45.11
CA THR A 50 -14.83 -8.02 -44.16
C THR A 50 -13.38 -7.63 -44.51
N GLY A 51 -13.03 -6.35 -44.42
CA GLY A 51 -11.66 -5.88 -44.70
C GLY A 51 -11.02 -5.01 -43.63
N TRP A 52 -11.81 -4.21 -42.91
CA TRP A 52 -11.29 -3.18 -42.00
C TRP A 52 -11.77 -3.37 -40.54
N GLU A 53 -12.88 -4.08 -40.31
CA GLU A 53 -13.35 -4.39 -38.94
C GLU A 53 -12.49 -5.46 -38.25
N ALA A 54 -11.89 -6.38 -39.02
CA ALA A 54 -10.93 -7.37 -38.52
C ALA A 54 -9.57 -6.77 -38.10
N ALA A 55 -9.27 -5.52 -38.47
CA ALA A 55 -8.03 -4.84 -38.07
C ALA A 55 -8.16 -4.10 -36.72
N LEU A 56 -9.37 -3.96 -36.20
CA LEU A 56 -9.67 -3.39 -34.88
C LEU A 56 -10.05 -4.46 -33.85
N GLU A 57 -10.15 -5.72 -34.29
CA GLU A 57 -10.23 -6.90 -33.44
C GLU A 57 -8.91 -7.00 -32.66
N CYS A 58 -9.02 -6.70 -31.36
CA CYS A 58 -8.04 -6.93 -30.30
C CYS A 58 -6.75 -7.60 -30.75
N GLN A 59 -5.72 -6.81 -31.08
CA GLN A 59 -4.36 -7.28 -30.87
C GLN A 59 -4.26 -7.59 -29.37
N GLU A 60 -4.46 -8.86 -29.01
CA GLU A 60 -3.97 -9.40 -27.74
C GLU A 60 -2.50 -9.04 -27.70
N GLU A 61 -2.15 -8.04 -26.89
CA GLU A 61 -0.75 -7.73 -26.61
C GLU A 61 -0.08 -9.03 -26.15
N GLU A 62 0.93 -9.47 -26.89
CA GLU A 62 1.65 -10.70 -26.56
C GLU A 62 2.07 -10.63 -25.08
N PRO A 63 1.90 -11.72 -24.31
CA PRO A 63 2.22 -11.70 -22.89
C PRO A 63 3.70 -11.30 -22.73
N PRO A 64 4.02 -10.38 -21.80
CA PRO A 64 5.37 -9.85 -21.70
C PRO A 64 6.36 -10.98 -21.47
N ARG A 65 7.47 -10.98 -22.22
CA ARG A 65 8.52 -11.99 -22.11
C ARG A 65 9.07 -12.01 -20.68
N ARG A 66 9.15 -13.21 -20.09
CA ARG A 66 9.66 -13.42 -18.72
C ARG A 66 11.20 -13.41 -18.73
N HIS A 67 11.81 -12.52 -17.96
CA HIS A 67 13.27 -12.41 -17.82
C HIS A 67 13.73 -12.83 -16.42
N ILE A 68 13.41 -14.06 -16.02
CA ILE A 68 13.61 -14.56 -14.63
C ILE A 68 15.07 -14.44 -14.17
N TRP A 69 16.03 -14.87 -15.00
CA TRP A 69 17.45 -14.82 -14.65
C TRP A 69 17.99 -13.40 -14.53
N LEU A 70 17.50 -12.48 -15.36
CA LEU A 70 17.85 -11.08 -15.27
C LEU A 70 17.29 -10.49 -13.98
N ALA A 71 16.03 -10.79 -13.64
CA ALA A 71 15.40 -10.35 -12.40
C ALA A 71 16.18 -10.82 -11.15
N LEU A 72 16.60 -12.10 -11.11
CA LEU A 72 17.44 -12.63 -10.03
C LEU A 72 18.80 -11.92 -9.93
N GLY A 73 19.42 -11.64 -11.08
CA GLY A 73 20.66 -10.86 -11.16
C GLY A 73 20.48 -9.43 -10.66
N GLU A 74 19.40 -8.76 -11.04
CA GLU A 74 19.07 -7.39 -10.62
C GLU A 74 18.78 -7.31 -9.11
N VAL A 75 18.01 -8.25 -8.55
CA VAL A 75 17.79 -8.36 -7.09
C VAL A 75 19.11 -8.53 -6.35
N THR A 76 19.96 -9.44 -6.83
CA THR A 76 21.31 -9.65 -6.27
C THR A 76 22.16 -8.39 -6.37
N ALA A 77 22.09 -7.66 -7.49
CA ALA A 77 22.84 -6.43 -7.69
C ALA A 77 22.39 -5.31 -6.74
N VAL A 78 21.07 -5.16 -6.52
CA VAL A 78 20.53 -4.21 -5.54
C VAL A 78 20.99 -4.56 -4.13
N ASN A 79 20.91 -5.83 -3.74
CA ASN A 79 21.43 -6.30 -2.46
C ASN A 79 22.92 -6.00 -2.28
N ALA A 80 23.74 -6.34 -3.27
CA ALA A 80 25.17 -6.06 -3.25
C ALA A 80 25.47 -4.56 -3.17
N ALA A 81 24.70 -3.71 -3.87
CA ALA A 81 24.87 -2.27 -3.85
C ALA A 81 24.54 -1.68 -2.46
N VAL A 82 23.39 -2.06 -1.89
CA VAL A 82 22.95 -1.58 -0.57
C VAL A 82 23.90 -2.07 0.53
N TRP A 83 24.32 -3.34 0.46
CA TRP A 83 25.35 -3.87 1.34
C TRP A 83 26.66 -3.09 1.21
N SER A 84 27.15 -2.85 -0.01
CA SER A 84 28.40 -2.11 -0.26
C SER A 84 28.37 -0.71 0.32
N VAL A 85 27.27 0.01 0.16
CA VAL A 85 27.08 1.34 0.77
C VAL A 85 27.13 1.25 2.30
N ASN A 86 26.47 0.25 2.90
CA ASN A 86 26.48 0.10 4.36
C ASN A 86 27.85 -0.35 4.89
N ARG A 87 28.57 -1.20 4.17
CA ARG A 87 29.89 -1.72 4.52
C ARG A 87 30.99 -0.66 4.40
N PHE A 88 31.09 -0.02 3.23
CA PHE A 88 32.24 0.82 2.89
C PHE A 88 32.01 2.31 3.16
N ILE A 89 30.79 2.81 2.96
CA ILE A 89 30.48 4.24 3.11
C ILE A 89 29.95 4.53 4.51
N ARG A 90 28.89 3.83 4.93
CA ARG A 90 28.24 4.07 6.24
C ARG A 90 28.93 3.35 7.39
N LYS A 91 29.82 2.41 7.08
CA LYS A 91 30.61 1.61 8.03
C LYS A 91 29.73 1.03 9.16
N ARG A 92 28.64 0.37 8.77
CA ARG A 92 27.71 -0.28 9.70
C ARG A 92 28.33 -1.56 10.23
N ASP A 93 28.28 -1.75 11.55
CA ASP A 93 28.84 -2.92 12.21
C ASP A 93 28.15 -4.21 11.76
N TRP A 94 26.84 -4.14 11.53
CA TRP A 94 26.03 -5.27 11.05
C TRP A 94 26.33 -5.70 9.61
N ALA A 95 26.96 -4.83 8.80
CA ALA A 95 27.31 -5.15 7.42
C ALA A 95 28.65 -5.90 7.29
N ASN A 96 29.34 -6.17 8.40
CA ASN A 96 30.58 -6.96 8.42
C ASN A 96 30.27 -8.45 8.24
N VAL A 97 30.11 -8.89 6.99
CA VAL A 97 29.83 -10.28 6.62
C VAL A 97 31.09 -10.99 6.10
N SER A 98 31.15 -12.30 6.27
CA SER A 98 32.20 -13.20 5.79
C SER A 98 31.60 -14.58 5.46
N PRO A 99 32.33 -15.48 4.77
CA PRO A 99 31.85 -16.84 4.54
C PRO A 99 31.48 -17.60 5.82
N GLU A 100 32.18 -17.34 6.93
CA GLU A 100 31.86 -17.92 8.24
C GLU A 100 30.52 -17.39 8.77
N VAL A 101 30.24 -16.09 8.61
CA VAL A 101 28.96 -15.48 8.95
C VAL A 101 27.84 -16.10 8.13
N TRP A 102 28.04 -16.27 6.82
CA TRP A 102 27.05 -16.90 5.94
C TRP A 102 26.77 -18.35 6.35
N GLY A 103 27.80 -19.14 6.62
CA GLY A 103 27.66 -20.52 7.09
C GLY A 103 26.89 -20.60 8.43
N ARG A 104 27.15 -19.67 9.34
CA ARG A 104 26.39 -19.55 10.59
C ARG A 104 24.93 -19.19 10.33
N ASN A 105 24.65 -18.17 9.52
CA ASN A 105 23.28 -17.72 9.25
C ASN A 105 22.44 -18.81 8.56
N LEU A 106 23.05 -19.61 7.67
CA LEU A 106 22.41 -20.76 7.03
C LEU A 106 22.05 -21.90 8.01
N THR A 107 22.68 -21.96 9.18
CA THR A 107 22.50 -23.07 10.14
C THR A 107 21.87 -22.65 11.47
N SER A 108 21.86 -21.36 11.78
CA SER A 108 21.45 -20.86 13.10
C SER A 108 19.94 -20.78 13.30
N GLY A 109 19.12 -20.97 12.27
CA GLY A 109 17.68 -20.69 12.32
C GLY A 109 17.38 -19.19 12.42
N PHE A 110 16.09 -18.86 12.43
CA PHE A 110 15.57 -17.50 12.43
C PHE A 110 15.27 -17.00 13.85
N GLU A 111 15.36 -15.68 14.06
CA GLU A 111 14.95 -15.01 15.30
C GLU A 111 13.98 -13.85 15.03
N TRP A 112 13.44 -13.24 16.08
CA TRP A 112 12.72 -11.98 15.99
C TRP A 112 13.69 -10.86 16.36
N ASP A 113 13.92 -9.92 15.46
CA ASP A 113 14.87 -8.84 15.74
C ASP A 113 14.30 -7.80 16.73
N ALA A 114 15.18 -6.88 17.15
CA ALA A 114 14.87 -5.75 18.02
C ALA A 114 14.84 -4.41 17.26
N ASP A 115 14.63 -4.44 15.95
CA ASP A 115 14.70 -3.24 15.13
C ASP A 115 13.54 -2.28 15.41
N LYS A 116 13.70 -1.04 14.98
CA LYS A 116 12.70 0.00 15.26
C LYS A 116 11.42 -0.28 14.48
N PHE A 117 10.28 0.07 15.06
CA PHE A 117 8.98 -0.09 14.42
C PHE A 117 8.95 0.46 12.97
N THR A 118 9.49 1.66 12.74
CA THR A 118 9.55 2.24 11.39
C THR A 118 10.47 1.48 10.43
N ALA A 119 11.54 0.85 10.92
CA ALA A 119 12.36 0.00 10.06
C ALA A 119 11.51 -1.20 9.60
N ASN A 120 10.98 -1.96 10.55
CA ASN A 120 10.28 -3.21 10.29
C ASN A 120 8.95 -3.04 9.56
N GLN A 121 8.20 -1.99 9.87
CA GLN A 121 6.87 -1.78 9.32
C GLN A 121 6.83 -0.80 8.15
N LEU A 122 7.93 -0.13 7.79
CA LEU A 122 7.99 0.78 6.63
C LEU A 122 9.21 0.53 5.73
N ASP A 123 10.43 0.56 6.28
CA ASP A 123 11.65 0.39 5.46
C ASP A 123 11.70 -1.01 4.82
N HIS A 124 11.35 -2.07 5.56
CA HIS A 124 11.30 -3.45 5.05
C HIS A 124 10.23 -3.64 3.95
N PRO A 125 8.95 -3.29 4.15
CA PRO A 125 7.95 -3.29 3.07
C PRO A 125 8.39 -2.48 1.84
N TYR A 126 8.98 -1.30 2.04
CA TYR A 126 9.49 -0.49 0.94
C TYR A 126 10.62 -1.20 0.18
N HIS A 127 11.58 -1.80 0.89
CA HIS A 127 12.70 -2.52 0.30
C HIS A 127 12.23 -3.77 -0.45
N GLY A 128 11.26 -4.50 0.10
CA GLY A 128 10.61 -5.61 -0.58
C GLY A 128 9.89 -5.16 -1.85
N GLY A 129 9.28 -3.97 -1.84
CA GLY A 129 8.72 -3.35 -3.03
C GLY A 129 9.74 -3.19 -4.16
N ILE A 130 11.02 -2.96 -3.86
CA ILE A 130 12.08 -2.90 -4.88
C ILE A 130 12.29 -4.27 -5.53
N TYR A 131 12.39 -5.35 -4.76
CA TYR A 131 12.53 -6.70 -5.32
C TYR A 131 11.32 -7.10 -6.14
N TYR A 132 10.12 -6.80 -5.62
CA TYR A 132 8.87 -7.03 -6.32
C TYR A 132 8.84 -6.30 -7.66
N ASN A 133 9.18 -5.02 -7.66
CA ASN A 133 9.16 -4.17 -8.85
C ASN A 133 10.19 -4.62 -9.89
N ILE A 134 11.37 -5.09 -9.49
CA ILE A 134 12.33 -5.73 -10.40
C ILE A 134 11.68 -6.93 -11.09
N GLY A 135 10.94 -7.77 -10.35
CA GLY A 135 10.20 -8.88 -10.92
C GLY A 135 9.15 -8.43 -11.94
N ARG A 136 8.31 -7.45 -11.56
CA ARG A 136 7.25 -6.91 -12.42
C ARG A 136 7.81 -6.30 -13.69
N ASP A 137 8.88 -5.52 -13.59
CA ASP A 137 9.57 -4.92 -14.73
C ASP A 137 10.25 -5.96 -15.62
N ASN A 138 10.63 -7.12 -15.08
CA ASN A 138 11.13 -8.27 -15.84
C ASN A 138 10.02 -9.19 -16.38
N GLY A 139 8.78 -8.69 -16.42
CA GLY A 139 7.63 -9.33 -17.03
C GLY A 139 6.90 -10.33 -16.15
N LEU A 140 7.31 -10.53 -14.90
CA LEU A 140 6.61 -11.41 -13.96
C LEU A 140 5.26 -10.81 -13.57
N SER A 141 4.23 -11.64 -13.45
CA SER A 141 2.94 -11.28 -12.86
C SER A 141 3.07 -11.00 -11.37
N TYR A 142 1.98 -10.51 -10.76
CA TYR A 142 1.91 -10.27 -9.31
C TYR A 142 2.35 -11.50 -8.49
N TRP A 143 1.83 -12.68 -8.83
CA TRP A 143 2.13 -13.92 -8.09
C TRP A 143 3.51 -14.47 -8.41
N GLU A 144 4.01 -14.30 -9.65
CA GLU A 144 5.37 -14.71 -10.03
C GLU A 144 6.45 -13.83 -9.37
N ALA A 145 6.16 -12.56 -9.10
CA ALA A 145 7.07 -11.65 -8.40
C ALA A 145 7.13 -11.90 -6.87
N ALA A 146 6.14 -12.59 -6.29
CA ALA A 146 6.13 -12.94 -4.87
C ALA A 146 7.30 -13.81 -4.40
N PRO A 147 7.60 -14.97 -5.02
CA PRO A 147 8.77 -15.77 -4.64
C PRO A 147 10.08 -15.04 -4.90
N LEU A 148 10.16 -14.15 -5.90
CA LEU A 148 11.34 -13.32 -6.12
C LEU A 148 11.54 -12.32 -4.98
N THR A 149 10.47 -11.71 -4.49
CA THR A 149 10.50 -10.77 -3.36
C THR A 149 10.95 -11.48 -2.08
N PHE A 150 10.40 -12.67 -1.82
CA PHE A 150 10.84 -13.53 -0.73
C PHE A 150 12.32 -13.91 -0.86
N PHE A 151 12.75 -14.31 -2.05
CA PHE A 151 14.15 -14.62 -2.31
C PHE A 151 15.07 -13.43 -2.04
N GLY A 152 14.72 -12.23 -2.49
CA GLY A 152 15.49 -11.02 -2.23
C GLY A 152 15.63 -10.72 -0.74
N SER A 153 14.55 -10.90 0.02
CA SER A 153 14.57 -10.75 1.48
C SER A 153 15.45 -11.81 2.15
N LEU A 154 15.24 -13.09 1.83
CA LEU A 154 16.06 -14.19 2.35
C LEU A 154 17.55 -14.01 2.01
N GLN A 155 17.86 -13.56 0.80
CA GLN A 155 19.22 -13.26 0.37
C GLN A 155 19.85 -12.16 1.24
N TRP A 156 19.10 -11.10 1.55
CA TRP A 156 19.57 -10.03 2.43
C TRP A 156 19.84 -10.56 3.85
N GLU A 157 18.87 -11.26 4.45
CA GLU A 157 18.97 -11.80 5.80
C GLU A 157 20.14 -12.79 5.96
N VAL A 158 20.39 -13.63 4.96
CA VAL A 158 21.44 -14.65 5.04
C VAL A 158 22.82 -14.07 4.72
N PHE A 159 22.93 -13.18 3.74
CA PHE A 159 24.22 -12.77 3.17
C PHE A 159 24.59 -11.30 3.37
N GLY A 160 23.61 -10.43 3.61
CA GLY A 160 23.77 -8.98 3.76
C GLY A 160 24.09 -8.52 5.18
N GLU A 161 23.77 -9.34 6.19
CA GLU A 161 23.94 -8.99 7.59
C GLU A 161 24.71 -10.04 8.39
N ASN A 162 25.35 -9.61 9.48
CA ASN A 162 25.96 -10.49 10.46
C ASN A 162 25.10 -10.73 11.70
N ASN A 163 23.87 -10.23 11.71
CA ASN A 163 22.83 -10.67 12.61
C ASN A 163 22.32 -12.04 12.15
N ARG A 164 21.53 -12.72 12.98
CA ARG A 164 20.84 -13.94 12.52
C ARG A 164 19.64 -13.51 11.66
N PRO A 165 19.24 -14.33 10.66
CA PRO A 165 18.08 -14.04 9.84
C PRO A 165 16.81 -13.77 10.67
N SER A 166 16.08 -12.70 10.35
CA SER A 166 14.88 -12.27 11.07
C SER A 166 13.59 -12.82 10.45
N THR A 167 12.73 -13.43 11.29
CA THR A 167 11.42 -13.95 10.88
C THR A 167 10.48 -12.83 10.48
N ASN A 168 10.41 -11.75 11.29
CA ASN A 168 9.57 -10.62 10.95
C ASN A 168 10.03 -9.91 9.70
N ASP A 169 11.34 -9.81 9.46
CA ASP A 169 11.84 -9.08 8.29
C ASP A 169 11.56 -9.83 7.00
N ILE A 170 11.66 -11.16 6.99
CA ILE A 170 11.20 -11.94 5.85
C ILE A 170 9.72 -11.71 5.57
N ILE A 171 8.87 -11.71 6.60
CA ILE A 171 7.42 -11.55 6.43
C ILE A 171 7.06 -10.12 5.98
N ASN A 172 7.54 -9.10 6.70
CA ASN A 172 7.29 -7.69 6.44
C ASN A 172 7.80 -7.29 5.05
N THR A 173 9.05 -7.65 4.73
CA THR A 173 9.66 -7.35 3.42
C THR A 173 8.91 -8.06 2.30
N SER A 174 8.52 -9.32 2.50
CA SER A 174 7.82 -10.06 1.44
C SER A 174 6.40 -9.56 1.25
N LEU A 175 5.54 -9.72 2.26
CA LEU A 175 4.10 -9.43 2.13
C LEU A 175 3.81 -7.94 2.02
N GLY A 176 4.49 -7.11 2.82
CA GLY A 176 4.41 -5.66 2.70
C GLY A 176 4.98 -5.17 1.37
N GLY A 177 6.06 -5.80 0.91
CA GLY A 177 6.68 -5.53 -0.39
C GLY A 177 5.77 -5.81 -1.59
N LEU A 178 4.92 -6.84 -1.53
CA LEU A 178 3.91 -7.08 -2.56
C LEU A 178 2.92 -5.92 -2.68
N ALA A 179 2.37 -5.47 -1.55
CA ALA A 179 1.35 -4.43 -1.52
C ALA A 179 1.92 -3.06 -1.92
N VAL A 180 3.01 -2.65 -1.26
CA VAL A 180 3.68 -1.37 -1.52
C VAL A 180 4.30 -1.37 -2.92
N GLY A 181 4.93 -2.47 -3.31
CA GLY A 181 5.54 -2.65 -4.63
C GLY A 181 4.54 -2.46 -5.77
N GLU A 182 3.41 -3.18 -5.76
CA GLU A 182 2.43 -3.08 -6.83
C GLU A 182 1.80 -1.69 -6.93
N VAL A 183 1.56 -1.02 -5.80
CA VAL A 183 1.16 0.39 -5.78
C VAL A 183 2.19 1.26 -6.50
N LEU A 184 3.47 1.16 -6.13
CA LEU A 184 4.55 1.93 -6.76
C LEU A 184 4.71 1.58 -8.24
N TYR A 185 4.54 0.32 -8.61
CA TYR A 185 4.58 -0.15 -9.99
C TYR A 185 3.48 0.50 -10.84
N ARG A 186 2.23 0.46 -10.37
CA ARG A 186 1.08 1.04 -11.09
C ARG A 186 1.21 2.56 -11.21
N LEU A 187 1.58 3.26 -10.13
CA LEU A 187 1.78 4.71 -10.18
C LEU A 187 2.93 5.14 -11.10
N SER A 188 4.07 4.45 -11.02
CA SER A 188 5.21 4.75 -11.91
C SER A 188 4.89 4.45 -13.37
N SER A 189 4.06 3.44 -13.65
CA SER A 189 3.55 3.17 -15.00
C SER A 189 2.80 4.38 -15.58
N MET A 190 1.98 5.04 -14.77
CA MET A 190 1.17 6.19 -15.21
C MET A 190 1.99 7.44 -15.53
N ILE A 191 3.20 7.55 -14.98
CA ILE A 191 4.14 8.67 -15.28
C ILE A 191 4.88 8.42 -16.59
N LEU A 192 5.23 7.16 -16.87
CA LEU A 192 6.03 6.77 -18.02
C LEU A 192 5.24 6.91 -19.33
N ASP A 193 5.95 7.28 -20.38
CA ASP A 193 5.46 7.25 -21.75
C ASP A 193 6.60 6.77 -22.66
N ASN A 194 6.49 5.54 -23.17
CA ASN A 194 7.49 4.94 -24.04
C ASN A 194 7.57 5.64 -25.40
N GLY A 195 6.52 6.36 -25.82
CA GLY A 195 6.50 7.14 -27.06
C GLY A 195 7.23 8.47 -26.95
N ALA A 196 7.45 8.97 -25.73
CA ALA A 196 8.11 10.24 -25.49
C ALA A 196 9.59 10.21 -25.93
N THR A 197 10.10 11.37 -26.35
CA THR A 197 11.49 11.59 -26.78
C THR A 197 12.11 12.81 -26.10
N GLY A 198 13.43 12.97 -26.22
CA GLY A 198 14.14 14.15 -25.71
C GLY A 198 14.04 14.34 -24.19
N TRP A 199 13.92 15.61 -23.77
CA TRP A 199 13.87 15.99 -22.35
C TRP A 199 12.60 15.53 -21.64
N GLU A 200 11.48 15.42 -22.37
CA GLU A 200 10.23 14.89 -21.80
C GLU A 200 10.42 13.44 -21.35
N ARG A 201 11.00 12.59 -22.20
CA ARG A 201 11.32 11.20 -21.84
C ARG A 201 12.23 11.16 -20.62
N GLY A 202 13.34 11.90 -20.66
CA GLY A 202 14.30 11.93 -19.55
C GLY A 202 13.63 12.35 -18.23
N GLY A 203 12.78 13.39 -18.26
CA GLY A 203 12.02 13.83 -17.09
C GLY A 203 11.05 12.77 -16.57
N ARG A 204 10.31 12.08 -17.44
CA ARG A 204 9.39 10.99 -17.07
C ARG A 204 10.12 9.79 -16.47
N GLU A 205 11.21 9.35 -17.09
CA GLU A 205 12.04 8.24 -16.58
C GLU A 205 12.66 8.58 -15.22
N VAL A 206 13.15 9.83 -15.03
CA VAL A 206 13.65 10.29 -13.74
C VAL A 206 12.53 10.34 -12.70
N ALA A 207 11.38 10.92 -13.02
CA ALA A 207 10.25 11.00 -12.09
C ALA A 207 9.73 9.60 -11.69
N ALA A 208 9.58 8.70 -12.66
CA ALA A 208 9.16 7.32 -12.41
C ALA A 208 10.21 6.52 -11.63
N GLY A 209 11.51 6.72 -11.92
CA GLY A 209 12.60 6.07 -11.19
C GLY A 209 12.79 6.59 -9.77
N LEU A 210 12.53 7.88 -9.53
CA LEU A 210 12.48 8.46 -8.18
C LEU A 210 11.24 8.04 -7.40
N LEU A 211 10.16 7.68 -8.09
CA LEU A 211 8.96 7.12 -7.46
C LEU A 211 9.15 5.62 -7.15
N ASN A 212 9.76 4.89 -8.08
CA ASN A 212 9.96 3.46 -8.04
C ASN A 212 11.41 3.12 -8.45
N PRO A 213 12.37 3.12 -7.50
CA PRO A 213 13.77 2.88 -7.80
C PRO A 213 14.06 1.51 -8.41
N GLY A 214 13.32 0.47 -7.99
CA GLY A 214 13.45 -0.87 -8.58
C GLY A 214 13.15 -0.86 -10.08
N ARG A 215 12.03 -0.25 -10.46
CA ARG A 215 11.67 -0.05 -11.86
C ARG A 215 12.67 0.84 -12.61
N GLY A 216 13.05 1.99 -12.03
CA GLY A 216 14.03 2.87 -12.64
C GLY A 216 15.34 2.15 -12.97
N PHE A 217 15.83 1.31 -12.05
CA PHE A 217 17.00 0.47 -12.26
C PHE A 217 16.79 -0.56 -13.38
N SER A 218 15.73 -1.36 -13.32
CA SER A 218 15.42 -2.37 -14.34
C SER A 218 15.29 -1.77 -15.74
N ARG A 219 14.63 -0.62 -15.88
CA ARG A 219 14.50 0.06 -17.18
C ARG A 219 15.83 0.53 -17.74
N VAL A 220 16.76 0.99 -16.90
CA VAL A 220 18.11 1.36 -17.33
C VAL A 220 18.91 0.13 -17.76
N VAL A 221 18.90 -0.94 -16.95
CA VAL A 221 19.61 -2.20 -17.23
C VAL A 221 19.12 -2.84 -18.53
N ARG A 222 17.80 -2.85 -18.75
CA ARG A 222 17.17 -3.37 -19.98
C ARG A 222 17.30 -2.45 -21.19
N GLY A 223 17.76 -1.22 -20.98
CA GLY A 223 17.80 -0.17 -22.00
C GLY A 223 16.44 0.36 -22.43
N GLU A 224 15.37 0.04 -21.69
CA GLU A 224 14.02 0.55 -21.93
C GLU A 224 13.93 2.04 -21.61
N ALA A 225 14.71 2.54 -20.66
CA ALA A 225 14.79 3.98 -20.37
C ALA A 225 15.21 4.81 -21.60
N TRP A 226 15.88 4.19 -22.57
CA TRP A 226 16.41 4.84 -23.77
C TRP A 226 15.65 4.49 -25.05
N ARG A 227 14.72 3.52 -25.00
CA ARG A 227 14.07 2.95 -26.19
C ARG A 227 12.69 3.52 -26.43
N VAL A 228 12.50 4.17 -27.58
CA VAL A 228 11.18 4.63 -28.03
C VAL A 228 10.35 3.43 -28.50
N GLY A 229 9.09 3.37 -28.08
CA GLY A 229 8.19 2.27 -28.42
C GLY A 229 6.75 2.53 -27.97
N PRO A 230 5.83 1.58 -28.16
CA PRO A 230 4.46 1.72 -27.70
C PRO A 230 4.40 1.76 -26.15
N THR A 231 3.50 2.60 -25.64
CA THR A 231 3.16 2.65 -24.22
C THR A 231 2.03 1.65 -23.96
N PRO A 232 2.22 0.66 -23.06
CA PRO A 232 1.19 -0.33 -22.76
C PRO A 232 -0.10 0.32 -22.29
N ARG A 233 -1.23 -0.16 -22.81
CA ARG A 233 -2.53 0.47 -22.53
C ARG A 233 -2.94 0.31 -21.07
N GLU A 234 -2.52 -0.76 -20.40
CA GLU A 234 -2.83 -1.03 -19.00
C GLU A 234 -2.12 -0.10 -18.00
N TRP A 235 -1.16 0.72 -18.47
CA TRP A 235 -0.51 1.71 -17.61
C TRP A 235 -1.44 2.85 -17.22
N THR A 236 -2.55 3.02 -17.94
CA THR A 236 -3.56 4.05 -17.65
C THR A 236 -4.87 3.37 -17.23
N PRO A 237 -5.30 3.52 -15.96
CA PRO A 237 -6.60 2.99 -15.54
C PRO A 237 -7.76 3.73 -16.19
N ALA A 238 -8.91 3.06 -16.28
CA ALA A 238 -10.15 3.70 -16.72
C ALA A 238 -10.65 4.71 -15.67
N HIS A 239 -10.63 4.32 -14.40
CA HIS A 239 -11.01 5.18 -13.28
C HIS A 239 -9.78 5.45 -12.39
N PHE A 240 -9.48 6.71 -12.14
CA PHE A 240 -8.45 7.12 -11.19
C PHE A 240 -8.84 8.43 -10.52
N ALA A 241 -8.53 8.55 -9.24
CA ALA A 241 -8.67 9.78 -8.50
C ALA A 241 -7.56 9.90 -7.45
N GLY A 242 -6.98 11.10 -7.34
CA GLY A 242 -6.13 11.49 -6.23
C GLY A 242 -6.82 12.59 -5.44
N TYR A 243 -6.66 12.60 -4.11
CA TYR A 243 -7.20 13.64 -3.27
C TYR A 243 -6.23 14.02 -2.15
N GLY A 244 -6.25 15.30 -1.78
CA GLY A 244 -5.46 15.87 -0.69
C GLY A 244 -6.34 16.39 0.43
N ARG A 245 -5.83 16.36 1.66
CA ARG A 245 -6.46 16.92 2.86
C ARG A 245 -5.44 17.74 3.61
N VAL A 246 -5.81 18.94 4.04
CA VAL A 246 -4.97 19.77 4.93
C VAL A 246 -5.83 20.28 6.06
N GLY A 247 -5.37 20.09 7.29
CA GLY A 247 -6.19 20.42 8.45
C GLY A 247 -5.49 20.27 9.78
N PHE A 248 -6.31 20.23 10.83
CA PHE A 248 -5.87 20.05 12.20
C PHE A 248 -6.35 18.71 12.74
N LEU A 249 -5.46 18.06 13.48
CA LEU A 249 -5.67 16.80 14.17
C LEU A 249 -5.47 17.04 15.66
N GLN A 250 -6.38 16.52 16.48
CA GLN A 250 -6.24 16.49 17.93
C GLN A 250 -6.40 15.05 18.43
N GLU A 251 -5.44 14.60 19.22
CA GLU A 251 -5.41 13.26 19.80
C GLU A 251 -5.56 13.37 21.31
N GLY A 252 -6.50 12.64 21.90
CA GLY A 252 -6.72 12.62 23.33
C GLY A 252 -6.14 11.38 24.00
N ASP A 253 -6.04 11.47 25.32
CA ASP A 253 -5.88 10.33 26.22
C ASP A 253 -7.26 10.02 26.81
N GLY A 254 -7.86 8.91 26.36
CA GLY A 254 -9.19 8.49 26.78
C GLY A 254 -9.25 8.09 28.25
N ALA A 255 -8.16 7.57 28.83
CA ALA A 255 -8.11 7.21 30.24
C ALA A 255 -8.03 8.45 31.14
N ALA A 256 -7.26 9.46 30.72
CA ALA A 256 -7.15 10.72 31.46
C ALA A 256 -8.30 11.72 31.18
N GLY A 257 -9.13 11.47 30.16
CA GLY A 257 -10.16 12.41 29.70
C GLY A 257 -9.58 13.74 29.21
N LYS A 258 -8.32 13.73 28.75
CA LYS A 258 -7.58 14.94 28.35
C LYS A 258 -7.46 15.01 26.84
N ALA A 259 -7.81 16.15 26.28
CA ALA A 259 -7.50 16.46 24.90
C ALA A 259 -6.00 16.82 24.79
N GLY A 260 -5.29 16.21 23.85
CA GLY A 260 -3.90 16.53 23.58
C GLY A 260 -3.75 17.77 22.71
N GLU A 261 -2.52 18.04 22.29
CA GLU A 261 -2.19 19.19 21.46
C GLU A 261 -2.74 19.04 20.04
N GLY A 262 -3.27 20.15 19.48
CA GLY A 262 -3.62 20.25 18.07
C GLY A 262 -2.36 20.24 17.20
N ARG A 263 -2.36 19.43 16.15
CA ARG A 263 -1.25 19.24 15.22
C ARG A 263 -1.71 19.46 13.78
N LEU A 264 -0.80 19.95 12.94
CA LEU A 264 -1.05 20.04 11.51
C LEU A 264 -1.08 18.63 10.90
N LEU A 265 -2.09 18.38 10.08
CA LEU A 265 -2.31 17.16 9.32
C LEU A 265 -2.28 17.49 7.82
N ILE A 266 -1.53 16.69 7.07
CA ILE A 266 -1.59 16.63 5.60
C ILE A 266 -1.92 15.19 5.23
N GLY A 267 -3.11 14.96 4.68
CA GLY A 267 -3.53 13.67 4.15
C GLY A 267 -3.40 13.64 2.63
N LEU A 268 -2.95 12.53 2.08
CA LEU A 268 -2.92 12.26 0.64
C LEU A 268 -3.54 10.89 0.43
N GLY A 269 -4.49 10.80 -0.48
CA GLY A 269 -5.14 9.53 -0.81
C GLY A 269 -5.35 9.39 -2.31
N MET A 270 -5.55 8.15 -2.72
CA MET A 270 -5.77 7.82 -4.12
C MET A 270 -6.60 6.56 -4.27
N ARG A 271 -7.33 6.49 -5.37
CA ARG A 271 -8.13 5.35 -5.83
C ARG A 271 -7.75 5.06 -7.27
N HIS A 272 -7.27 3.86 -7.52
CA HIS A 272 -6.97 3.35 -8.85
C HIS A 272 -7.96 2.23 -9.13
N GLY A 273 -8.75 2.36 -10.20
CA GLY A 273 -9.84 1.45 -10.55
C GLY A 273 -10.97 1.38 -9.51
N ASP A 274 -12.05 0.68 -9.87
CA ASP A 274 -13.20 0.45 -8.99
C ASP A 274 -13.82 -0.93 -9.27
N PRO A 275 -14.01 -1.79 -8.24
CA PRO A 275 -14.51 -3.15 -8.43
C PRO A 275 -15.94 -3.23 -8.99
N PHE A 276 -16.72 -2.15 -8.90
CA PHE A 276 -18.10 -2.08 -9.39
C PHE A 276 -18.23 -1.40 -10.76
N LEU A 277 -17.23 -0.64 -11.19
CA LEU A 277 -17.25 0.13 -12.44
C LEU A 277 -16.34 -0.45 -13.51
N ASP A 278 -15.25 -1.12 -13.11
CA ASP A 278 -14.23 -1.63 -14.02
C ASP A 278 -14.25 -3.15 -14.22
N ASP A 279 -13.66 -3.58 -15.32
CA ASP A 279 -13.32 -4.98 -15.55
C ASP A 279 -12.07 -5.36 -14.76
N PHE A 280 -12.24 -6.23 -13.77
CA PHE A 280 -11.12 -6.79 -13.02
C PHE A 280 -10.50 -7.98 -13.78
N ARG A 281 -9.19 -7.93 -14.06
CA ARG A 281 -8.48 -9.01 -14.79
C ARG A 281 -7.26 -9.53 -14.03
N LYS A 282 -6.58 -8.67 -13.28
CA LYS A 282 -5.32 -8.94 -12.60
C LYS A 282 -5.35 -8.37 -11.18
N PRO A 283 -4.59 -8.94 -10.23
CA PRO A 283 -4.39 -8.34 -8.91
C PRO A 283 -4.01 -6.86 -9.02
N PHE A 284 -4.59 -6.05 -8.12
CA PHE A 284 -4.44 -4.60 -8.03
C PHE A 284 -4.90 -3.83 -9.29
N ASP A 285 -5.79 -4.38 -10.11
CA ASP A 285 -6.51 -3.54 -11.08
C ASP A 285 -7.40 -2.51 -10.36
N SER A 286 -7.87 -2.84 -9.15
CA SER A 286 -8.41 -1.87 -8.19
C SER A 286 -7.61 -1.86 -6.89
N PHE A 287 -7.20 -0.68 -6.44
CA PHE A 287 -6.59 -0.45 -5.13
C PHE A 287 -6.85 0.97 -4.64
N ALA A 288 -6.74 1.17 -3.33
CA ALA A 288 -6.72 2.48 -2.72
C ALA A 288 -5.56 2.60 -1.73
N VAL A 289 -5.05 3.82 -1.60
CA VAL A 289 -4.02 4.16 -0.63
C VAL A 289 -4.42 5.44 0.07
N ASP A 290 -4.19 5.48 1.38
CA ASP A 290 -4.36 6.68 2.19
C ASP A 290 -3.13 6.85 3.07
N ALA A 291 -2.57 8.05 3.10
CA ALA A 291 -1.42 8.37 3.93
C ALA A 291 -1.65 9.71 4.62
N SER A 292 -1.32 9.76 5.91
CA SER A 292 -1.47 10.94 6.74
C SER A 292 -0.13 11.33 7.35
N PHE A 293 0.27 12.57 7.09
CA PHE A 293 1.45 13.19 7.62
C PHE A 293 1.08 14.13 8.77
N ILE A 294 1.65 13.89 9.94
CA ILE A 294 1.37 14.65 11.16
C ILE A 294 2.64 15.37 11.56
N ALA A 295 2.57 16.69 11.70
CA ALA A 295 3.72 17.50 12.08
C ALA A 295 4.16 17.21 13.52
N ARG A 296 5.08 16.26 13.71
CA ARG A 296 5.66 15.87 15.00
C ARG A 296 7.18 15.87 14.93
N GLN A 297 7.84 16.05 16.08
CA GLN A 297 9.31 16.06 16.13
C GLN A 297 9.89 14.70 15.72
N GLY A 298 10.47 14.63 14.52
CA GLY A 298 11.25 13.48 14.05
C GLY A 298 10.46 12.33 13.42
N HIS A 299 9.13 12.40 13.41
CA HIS A 299 8.22 11.42 12.78
C HIS A 299 7.17 12.22 12.00
N PHE A 300 7.19 12.13 10.67
CA PHE A 300 6.29 12.93 9.82
C PHE A 300 5.15 12.11 9.23
N LEU A 301 5.38 10.84 8.87
CA LEU A 301 4.35 9.90 8.43
C LEU A 301 3.70 9.31 9.69
N GLY A 302 2.43 9.66 9.91
CA GLY A 302 1.65 9.16 11.03
C GLY A 302 0.88 7.90 10.67
N GLN A 303 0.40 7.79 9.43
CA GLN A 303 -0.36 6.64 8.97
C GLN A 303 -0.14 6.42 7.47
N ALA A 304 -0.11 5.16 7.06
CA ALA A 304 -0.19 4.74 5.66
C ALA A 304 -1.00 3.44 5.60
N GLU A 305 -1.94 3.39 4.67
CA GLU A 305 -2.79 2.24 4.41
C GLU A 305 -2.79 1.96 2.91
N ALA A 306 -2.67 0.70 2.52
CA ALA A 306 -2.90 0.26 1.16
C ALA A 306 -3.85 -0.94 1.16
N GLN A 307 -4.90 -0.87 0.34
CA GLN A 307 -5.83 -1.96 0.10
C GLN A 307 -5.86 -2.30 -1.39
N GLY A 308 -5.57 -3.55 -1.74
CA GLY A 308 -5.52 -4.00 -3.14
C GLY A 308 -6.40 -5.20 -3.38
N LEU A 309 -7.23 -5.13 -4.42
CA LEU A 309 -8.10 -6.24 -4.83
C LEU A 309 -7.27 -7.31 -5.54
N LEU A 310 -7.31 -8.54 -5.04
CA LEU A 310 -6.59 -9.69 -5.60
C LEU A 310 -7.44 -10.53 -6.55
N ALA A 311 -8.73 -10.67 -6.25
CA ALA A 311 -9.71 -11.39 -7.06
C ALA A 311 -11.12 -10.88 -6.74
N VAL A 312 -12.04 -10.91 -7.71
CA VAL A 312 -13.45 -10.57 -7.47
C VAL A 312 -14.38 -11.44 -8.30
N THR A 313 -15.54 -11.75 -7.74
CA THR A 313 -16.64 -12.38 -8.46
C THR A 313 -17.96 -11.68 -8.13
N SER A 314 -18.87 -11.66 -9.11
CA SER A 314 -20.19 -11.03 -8.96
C SER A 314 -21.19 -12.05 -8.42
N LEU A 315 -21.76 -11.79 -7.24
CA LEU A 315 -22.82 -12.62 -6.67
C LEU A 315 -24.21 -12.17 -7.13
N VAL A 316 -24.42 -10.85 -7.18
CA VAL A 316 -25.69 -10.24 -7.62
C VAL A 316 -25.38 -9.03 -8.49
N ARG A 317 -25.99 -8.98 -9.68
CA ARG A 317 -25.92 -7.82 -10.57
C ARG A 317 -27.34 -7.41 -10.99
N ARG A 318 -27.83 -6.32 -10.41
CA ARG A 318 -29.10 -5.67 -10.74
C ARG A 318 -28.81 -4.25 -11.25
N PRO A 319 -29.74 -3.59 -11.94
CA PRO A 319 -29.51 -2.24 -12.48
C PRO A 319 -29.07 -1.22 -11.43
N GLN A 320 -29.62 -1.30 -10.21
CA GLN A 320 -29.33 -0.38 -9.12
C GLN A 320 -28.53 -1.00 -7.97
N SER A 321 -28.33 -2.32 -7.95
CA SER A 321 -27.70 -3.00 -6.80
C SER A 321 -26.71 -4.04 -7.27
N GLN A 322 -25.52 -4.03 -6.69
CA GLN A 322 -24.49 -5.03 -6.96
C GLN A 322 -23.97 -5.60 -5.64
N ILE A 323 -23.75 -6.91 -5.63
CA ILE A 323 -23.05 -7.61 -4.54
C ILE A 323 -21.89 -8.37 -5.16
N LEU A 324 -20.69 -8.12 -4.67
CA LEU A 324 -19.45 -8.76 -5.11
C LEU A 324 -18.83 -9.51 -3.93
N LEU A 325 -18.17 -10.62 -4.23
CA LEU A 325 -17.26 -11.30 -3.31
C LEU A 325 -15.84 -11.05 -3.80
N GLY A 326 -15.03 -10.38 -2.99
CA GLY A 326 -13.64 -10.04 -3.29
C GLY A 326 -12.65 -10.75 -2.38
N ALA A 327 -11.43 -10.90 -2.85
CA ALA A 327 -10.26 -11.20 -2.03
C ALA A 327 -9.34 -9.97 -2.05
N TYR A 328 -8.86 -9.52 -0.89
CA TYR A 328 -8.01 -8.33 -0.79
C TYR A 328 -6.70 -8.62 -0.06
N GLN A 329 -5.70 -7.81 -0.35
CA GLN A 329 -4.49 -7.64 0.46
C GLN A 329 -4.53 -6.26 1.13
N PHE A 330 -4.11 -6.20 2.39
CA PHE A 330 -3.95 -4.96 3.14
C PHE A 330 -2.52 -4.81 3.67
N TYR A 331 -2.08 -3.57 3.71
CA TYR A 331 -0.90 -3.12 4.42
C TYR A 331 -1.28 -1.92 5.28
N ASP A 332 -1.07 -2.05 6.58
CA ASP A 332 -1.41 -1.06 7.59
C ASP A 332 -0.14 -0.58 8.28
N PHE A 333 0.02 0.73 8.42
CA PHE A 333 1.09 1.37 9.17
C PHE A 333 0.54 2.57 9.93
N VAL A 334 0.72 2.58 11.25
CA VAL A 334 0.35 3.68 12.14
C VAL A 334 1.49 3.93 13.12
N ASP A 335 2.02 5.17 13.14
CA ASP A 335 3.00 5.66 14.12
C ASP A 335 2.63 7.08 14.56
N ILE A 336 1.75 7.17 15.54
CA ILE A 336 1.15 8.45 15.97
C ILE A 336 1.63 8.90 17.35
N GLY A 337 2.58 8.16 17.93
CA GLY A 337 3.21 8.46 19.21
C GLY A 337 2.50 7.87 20.42
N ASN A 338 1.16 7.96 20.43
CA ASN A 338 0.35 7.35 21.50
C ASN A 338 0.31 5.83 21.34
N TYR A 339 0.27 5.36 20.09
CA TYR A 339 0.41 3.96 19.74
C TYR A 339 1.07 3.80 18.37
N GLN A 340 1.55 2.57 18.15
CA GLN A 340 2.04 2.07 16.87
C GLN A 340 1.35 0.75 16.57
N VAL A 341 0.85 0.61 15.34
CA VAL A 341 0.25 -0.62 14.81
C VAL A 341 0.70 -0.77 13.36
N GLY A 342 1.27 -1.91 13.02
CA GLY A 342 1.62 -2.26 11.66
C GLY A 342 1.09 -3.65 11.36
N ALA A 343 0.58 -3.91 10.17
CA ALA A 343 0.05 -5.22 9.82
C ALA A 343 0.13 -5.52 8.32
N GLN A 344 0.30 -6.80 8.00
CA GLN A 344 0.07 -7.35 6.67
C GLN A 344 -1.05 -8.38 6.76
N SER A 345 -2.12 -8.18 6.00
CA SER A 345 -3.29 -9.05 6.08
C SER A 345 -3.92 -9.31 4.72
N PHE A 346 -4.76 -10.35 4.68
CA PHE A 346 -5.57 -10.71 3.54
C PHE A 346 -7.02 -10.87 3.99
N SER A 347 -7.99 -10.61 3.12
CA SER A 347 -9.40 -10.83 3.45
C SER A 347 -10.17 -11.57 2.36
N GLY A 348 -11.24 -12.22 2.80
CA GLY A 348 -12.44 -12.39 2.00
C GLY A 348 -13.43 -11.27 2.33
N SER A 349 -13.95 -10.61 1.31
CA SER A 349 -14.73 -9.38 1.44
C SER A 349 -16.06 -9.46 0.70
N LEU A 350 -17.15 -9.17 1.38
CA LEU A 350 -18.45 -8.97 0.76
C LEU A 350 -18.64 -7.48 0.49
N LEU A 351 -18.75 -7.10 -0.77
CA LEU A 351 -18.91 -5.72 -1.21
C LEU A 351 -20.33 -5.51 -1.70
N TYR A 352 -20.93 -4.39 -1.33
CA TYR A 352 -22.27 -3.97 -1.75
C TYR A 352 -22.22 -2.56 -2.31
N ARG A 353 -22.95 -2.34 -3.41
CA ARG A 353 -23.19 -1.02 -3.97
C ARG A 353 -24.65 -0.89 -4.34
N HIS A 354 -25.26 0.25 -3.97
CA HIS A 354 -26.59 0.63 -4.40
C HIS A 354 -26.58 2.04 -4.99
N VAL A 355 -26.96 2.16 -6.26
CA VAL A 355 -27.06 3.43 -6.98
C VAL A 355 -28.37 4.11 -6.59
N LEU A 356 -28.25 5.35 -6.09
CA LEU A 356 -29.37 6.22 -5.74
C LEU A 356 -29.76 7.08 -6.96
N LYS A 357 -30.29 8.29 -6.73
CA LYS A 357 -30.55 9.26 -7.79
C LYS A 357 -29.26 9.96 -8.21
N GLY A 358 -29.09 10.18 -9.53
CA GLY A 358 -27.92 10.83 -10.09
C GLY A 358 -26.65 9.98 -9.96
N ALA A 359 -25.52 10.62 -9.68
CA ALA A 359 -24.23 9.95 -9.50
C ALA A 359 -23.99 9.45 -8.07
N MET A 360 -25.00 9.49 -7.18
CA MET A 360 -24.84 9.06 -5.79
C MET A 360 -25.01 7.55 -5.64
N ASP A 361 -24.18 6.95 -4.80
CA ASP A 361 -24.32 5.56 -4.39
C ASP A 361 -24.06 5.37 -2.88
N VAL A 362 -24.66 4.32 -2.34
CA VAL A 362 -24.32 3.76 -1.03
C VAL A 362 -23.41 2.57 -1.30
N ARG A 363 -22.28 2.52 -0.60
CA ARG A 363 -21.34 1.42 -0.66
C ARG A 363 -21.16 0.84 0.73
N ALA A 364 -21.07 -0.48 0.82
CA ALA A 364 -20.74 -1.15 2.06
C ALA A 364 -19.77 -2.31 1.81
N ALA A 365 -18.92 -2.60 2.78
CA ALA A 365 -18.00 -3.72 2.77
C ALA A 365 -18.00 -4.42 4.12
N LEU A 366 -17.98 -5.75 4.09
CA LEU A 366 -17.66 -6.61 5.23
C LEU A 366 -16.39 -7.37 4.89
N ASP A 367 -15.30 -7.08 5.58
CA ASP A 367 -14.00 -7.72 5.40
C ASP A 367 -13.76 -8.72 6.54
N LEU A 368 -13.51 -9.98 6.21
CA LEU A 368 -13.01 -10.99 7.16
C LEU A 368 -11.51 -11.13 6.95
N ARG A 369 -10.71 -10.52 7.82
CA ARG A 369 -9.25 -10.39 7.69
C ARG A 369 -8.52 -11.52 8.42
N GLY A 370 -7.60 -12.18 7.73
CA GLY A 370 -6.52 -12.97 8.31
C GLY A 370 -5.24 -12.14 8.35
N VAL A 371 -4.77 -11.82 9.55
CA VAL A 371 -3.54 -11.05 9.78
C VAL A 371 -2.37 -12.00 9.79
N ALA A 372 -1.49 -11.89 8.79
CA ALA A 372 -0.32 -12.75 8.68
C ALA A 372 0.72 -12.40 9.74
N LEU A 373 0.96 -11.10 9.92
CA LEU A 373 1.79 -10.57 10.99
C LEU A 373 1.31 -9.15 11.32
N ALA A 374 1.20 -8.85 12.60
CA ALA A 374 1.02 -7.51 13.12
C ALA A 374 2.11 -7.18 14.14
N ALA A 375 2.51 -5.91 14.15
CA ALA A 375 3.37 -5.28 15.13
C ALA A 375 2.54 -4.29 15.96
N ILE A 376 2.50 -4.46 17.28
CA ILE A 376 1.63 -3.64 18.15
C ILE A 376 2.47 -3.08 19.29
N SER A 377 2.52 -1.75 19.37
CA SER A 377 3.23 -1.04 20.45
C SER A 377 2.89 -1.57 21.84
N THR A 378 3.91 -1.86 22.63
CA THR A 378 3.80 -2.22 24.04
C THR A 378 4.84 -1.43 24.84
N ASN A 379 4.95 -1.65 26.15
CA ASN A 379 5.90 -0.89 26.96
C ASN A 379 7.35 -1.28 26.56
N PRO A 380 8.19 -0.32 26.12
CA PRO A 380 9.55 -0.60 25.67
C PRO A 380 10.49 -1.20 26.72
N THR A 381 10.24 -0.92 28.00
CA THR A 381 11.05 -1.49 29.09
C THR A 381 10.84 -2.99 29.25
N GLU A 382 9.78 -3.55 28.67
CA GLU A 382 9.40 -4.95 28.79
C GLU A 382 9.81 -5.78 27.55
N THR A 383 10.15 -5.14 26.42
CA THR A 383 10.40 -5.79 25.10
C THR A 383 11.86 -5.69 24.63
N ASN A 384 12.84 -5.74 25.55
CA ASN A 384 14.27 -5.60 25.20
C ASN A 384 14.55 -4.36 24.31
N GLU A 385 13.95 -3.22 24.65
CA GLU A 385 14.05 -1.94 23.92
C GLU A 385 13.31 -1.86 22.56
N ARG A 386 12.72 -2.95 22.05
CA ARG A 386 11.97 -2.94 20.77
C ARG A 386 10.70 -2.10 20.84
N GLY A 387 9.92 -2.22 21.91
CA GLY A 387 8.71 -1.42 22.16
C GLY A 387 7.43 -1.92 21.49
N TYR A 388 7.40 -3.14 20.96
CA TYR A 388 6.20 -3.72 20.36
C TYR A 388 6.25 -5.25 20.27
N ASP A 389 5.06 -5.84 20.26
CA ASP A 389 4.81 -7.28 20.15
C ASP A 389 4.50 -7.68 18.71
N TYR A 390 4.84 -8.90 18.34
CA TYR A 390 4.55 -9.52 17.04
C TYR A 390 3.55 -10.66 17.16
N GLY A 391 2.63 -10.76 16.19
CA GLY A 391 1.66 -11.83 16.19
C GLY A 391 0.76 -11.92 14.96
N PRO A 392 0.31 -13.12 14.56
CA PRO A 392 -0.78 -13.29 13.61
C PRO A 392 -2.13 -13.06 14.30
N GLY A 393 -3.19 -12.96 13.51
CA GLY A 393 -4.51 -12.77 14.09
C GLY A 393 -5.64 -12.84 13.08
N VAL A 394 -6.83 -12.50 13.56
CA VAL A 394 -8.04 -12.39 12.74
C VAL A 394 -8.77 -11.09 13.06
N GLY A 395 -9.45 -10.53 12.07
CA GLY A 395 -10.22 -9.31 12.24
C GLY A 395 -11.47 -9.27 11.38
N VAL A 396 -12.37 -8.38 11.76
CA VAL A 396 -13.59 -8.05 11.02
C VAL A 396 -13.63 -6.54 10.86
N THR A 397 -13.77 -6.08 9.62
CA THR A 397 -13.98 -4.67 9.31
C THR A 397 -15.32 -4.49 8.61
N LEU A 398 -16.13 -3.57 9.12
CA LEU A 398 -17.38 -3.13 8.52
C LEU A 398 -17.19 -1.69 8.03
N ARG A 399 -17.42 -1.46 6.75
CA ARG A 399 -17.37 -0.12 6.13
C ARG A 399 -18.69 0.18 5.45
N ALA A 400 -19.18 1.40 5.61
CA ALA A 400 -20.31 1.90 4.85
C ALA A 400 -20.10 3.38 4.53
N ALA A 401 -20.36 3.77 3.28
CA ALA A 401 -20.20 5.13 2.81
C ALA A 401 -21.34 5.54 1.88
N LEU A 402 -21.70 6.81 1.93
CA LEU A 402 -22.59 7.48 1.00
C LEU A 402 -21.78 8.54 0.25
N GLY A 403 -21.82 8.50 -1.09
CA GLY A 403 -20.98 9.40 -1.87
C GLY A 403 -21.32 9.41 -3.35
N SER A 404 -20.44 10.06 -4.11
CA SER A 404 -20.38 9.97 -5.56
C SER A 404 -18.92 9.75 -5.93
N TRP A 405 -18.63 8.64 -6.63
CA TRP A 405 -17.26 8.30 -6.98
C TRP A 405 -16.53 9.50 -7.60
N PRO A 406 -15.29 9.80 -7.19
CA PRO A 406 -14.45 9.06 -6.23
C PRO A 406 -14.66 9.42 -4.75
N ARG A 407 -15.53 10.40 -4.46
CA ARG A 407 -15.66 11.06 -3.16
C ARG A 407 -16.71 10.43 -2.26
N GLU A 408 -16.34 10.20 -1.01
CA GLU A 408 -17.25 9.77 0.07
C GLU A 408 -17.67 10.99 0.89
N TYR A 409 -18.98 11.29 0.93
CA TYR A 409 -19.50 12.43 1.67
C TYR A 409 -19.67 12.13 3.13
N PHE A 410 -20.08 10.90 3.44
CA PHE A 410 -20.22 10.38 4.79
C PHE A 410 -19.77 8.94 4.80
N GLY A 411 -19.00 8.55 5.82
CA GLY A 411 -18.62 7.16 5.98
C GLY A 411 -18.42 6.77 7.43
N VAL A 412 -18.64 5.49 7.67
CA VAL A 412 -18.40 4.79 8.93
C VAL A 412 -17.53 3.58 8.66
N GLU A 413 -16.56 3.37 9.54
CA GLU A 413 -15.70 2.21 9.57
C GLU A 413 -15.62 1.70 11.01
N LEU A 414 -15.86 0.40 11.18
CA LEU A 414 -15.76 -0.29 12.45
C LEU A 414 -14.86 -1.49 12.27
N GLU A 415 -13.80 -1.57 13.05
CA GLU A 415 -12.84 -2.66 13.04
C GLU A 415 -12.76 -3.34 14.41
N THR A 416 -12.64 -4.65 14.37
CA THR A 416 -12.26 -5.47 15.52
C THR A 416 -11.23 -6.48 15.09
N SER A 417 -10.13 -6.59 15.82
CA SER A 417 -9.11 -7.60 15.56
C SER A 417 -8.59 -8.22 16.85
N TRP A 418 -8.34 -9.52 16.80
CA TRP A 418 -7.66 -10.28 17.83
C TRP A 418 -6.32 -10.75 17.28
N ILE A 419 -5.25 -10.39 17.97
CA ILE A 419 -3.88 -10.70 17.60
C ILE A 419 -3.26 -11.53 18.71
N HIS A 420 -2.75 -12.71 18.35
CA HIS A 420 -2.06 -13.60 19.25
C HIS A 420 -0.57 -13.29 19.24
N THR A 421 0.02 -12.93 20.38
CA THR A 421 1.45 -12.62 20.43
C THR A 421 2.28 -13.89 20.33
N LEU A 422 3.10 -13.99 19.29
CA LEU A 422 4.13 -15.02 19.16
C LEU A 422 5.44 -14.59 19.80
N ASP A 423 5.78 -13.30 19.71
CA ASP A 423 7.01 -12.73 20.26
C ASP A 423 6.73 -11.35 20.86
N GLY A 424 6.86 -11.22 22.18
CA GLY A 424 6.47 -10.02 22.90
C GLY A 424 6.17 -10.31 24.37
N VAL A 425 5.54 -9.34 25.04
CA VAL A 425 5.32 -9.38 26.49
C VAL A 425 3.89 -9.76 26.85
N VAL A 426 2.95 -9.31 26.03
CA VAL A 426 1.52 -9.55 26.22
C VAL A 426 1.18 -10.88 25.57
N LYS A 427 0.22 -11.61 26.12
CA LYS A 427 -0.27 -12.86 25.53
C LYS A 427 -1.09 -12.60 24.26
N ASP A 428 -2.08 -11.72 24.36
CA ASP A 428 -3.03 -11.43 23.28
C ASP A 428 -3.40 -9.94 23.28
N HIS A 429 -3.65 -9.38 22.10
CA HIS A 429 -4.18 -8.03 21.92
C HIS A 429 -5.57 -8.10 21.29
N LEU A 430 -6.51 -7.36 21.87
CA LEU A 430 -7.81 -7.10 21.27
C LEU A 430 -7.87 -5.62 20.90
N ILE A 431 -8.04 -5.34 19.61
CA ILE A 431 -8.08 -4.00 19.05
C ILE A 431 -9.49 -3.73 18.55
N HIS A 432 -10.01 -2.55 18.89
CA HIS A 432 -11.24 -2.01 18.37
C HIS A 432 -10.97 -0.61 17.83
N GLU A 433 -11.39 -0.35 16.60
CA GLU A 433 -11.33 0.97 16.01
C GLU A 433 -12.69 1.35 15.44
N GLY A 434 -13.15 2.56 15.73
CA GLY A 434 -14.33 3.13 15.09
C GLY A 434 -13.97 4.47 14.48
N ARG A 435 -14.34 4.69 13.22
CA ARG A 435 -14.12 5.95 12.50
C ARG A 435 -15.41 6.41 11.85
N LEU A 436 -15.74 7.67 12.07
CA LEU A 436 -16.80 8.41 11.38
C LEU A 436 -16.13 9.56 10.64
N HIS A 437 -16.49 9.75 9.37
CA HIS A 437 -16.00 10.88 8.61
C HIS A 437 -17.12 11.53 7.78
N ALA A 438 -16.98 12.83 7.56
CA ALA A 438 -17.78 13.57 6.61
C ALA A 438 -16.86 14.46 5.77
N ASP A 439 -17.09 14.55 4.47
CA ASP A 439 -16.35 15.41 3.54
C ASP A 439 -17.30 15.99 2.49
N ILE A 440 -17.79 17.20 2.76
CA ILE A 440 -18.88 17.82 2.00
C ILE A 440 -18.33 18.70 0.88
N PRO A 441 -18.77 18.51 -0.38
CA PRO A 441 -18.34 19.35 -1.49
C PRO A 441 -18.83 20.79 -1.30
N VAL A 442 -17.91 21.74 -1.40
CA VAL A 442 -18.22 23.17 -1.25
C VAL A 442 -18.11 23.89 -2.59
N PHE A 443 -16.97 23.77 -3.27
CA PHE A 443 -16.74 24.48 -4.53
C PHE A 443 -15.60 23.88 -5.36
N ARG A 444 -15.83 23.59 -6.65
CA ARG A 444 -14.80 23.20 -7.64
C ARG A 444 -13.73 22.22 -7.10
N GLY A 445 -14.15 21.01 -6.73
CA GLY A 445 -13.26 19.96 -6.19
C GLY A 445 -12.88 20.15 -4.71
N LEU A 446 -13.08 21.34 -4.14
CA LEU A 446 -12.83 21.60 -2.72
C LEU A 446 -13.93 21.05 -1.82
N GLY A 447 -13.51 20.64 -0.64
CA GLY A 447 -14.36 20.12 0.41
C GLY A 447 -14.04 20.66 1.78
N LEU A 448 -15.05 20.62 2.63
CA LEU A 448 -14.88 20.80 4.07
C LEU A 448 -15.27 19.49 4.75
N GLY A 449 -14.36 18.95 5.53
CA GLY A 449 -14.56 17.67 6.18
C GLY A 449 -14.04 17.61 7.59
N GLY A 450 -14.42 16.54 8.26
CA GLY A 450 -13.94 16.20 9.59
C GLY A 450 -14.13 14.72 9.86
N SER A 451 -13.37 14.20 10.83
CA SER A 451 -13.48 12.82 11.25
C SER A 451 -13.33 12.66 12.76
N LEU A 452 -14.05 11.69 13.31
CA LEU A 452 -13.93 11.20 14.67
C LEU A 452 -13.44 9.76 14.60
N GLN A 453 -12.36 9.46 15.30
CA GLN A 453 -11.80 8.11 15.38
C GLN A 453 -11.61 7.76 16.86
N LEU A 454 -12.00 6.56 17.26
CA LEU A 454 -11.74 6.01 18.58
C LEU A 454 -10.98 4.71 18.42
N PHE A 455 -9.72 4.72 18.84
CA PHE A 455 -8.91 3.52 18.94
C PHE A 455 -8.92 3.01 20.38
N ARG A 456 -9.16 1.72 20.56
CA ARG A 456 -9.07 1.02 21.85
C ARG A 456 -8.26 -0.26 21.69
N ARG A 457 -7.32 -0.48 22.60
CA ARG A 457 -6.59 -1.74 22.71
C ARG A 457 -6.66 -2.29 24.13
N ASP A 458 -7.09 -3.53 24.25
CA ASP A 458 -7.04 -4.31 25.47
C ASP A 458 -5.93 -5.38 25.34
N SER A 459 -4.89 -5.27 26.16
CA SER A 459 -3.72 -6.18 26.16
C SER A 459 -3.82 -7.16 27.34
N LEU A 460 -3.83 -8.46 27.06
CA LEU A 460 -3.96 -9.54 28.05
C LEU A 460 -2.59 -10.08 28.47
N ILE A 461 -2.20 -9.91 29.73
CA ILE A 461 -0.99 -10.54 30.31
C ILE A 461 -1.45 -11.82 31.02
N SER A 462 -0.62 -12.87 31.06
CA SER A 462 -0.97 -14.19 31.63
C SER A 462 -1.69 -14.11 32.99
N GLY A 463 -3.04 -14.11 32.96
CA GLY A 463 -3.92 -14.05 34.14
C GLY A 463 -4.42 -12.65 34.57
N ALA A 464 -3.95 -11.56 33.98
CA ALA A 464 -4.35 -10.19 34.33
C ALA A 464 -4.51 -9.27 33.10
N LYS A 465 -5.57 -8.46 33.08
CA LYS A 465 -5.74 -7.41 32.06
C LYS A 465 -4.79 -6.25 32.36
N ARG A 466 -4.04 -5.77 31.35
CA ARG A 466 -3.42 -4.44 31.42
C ARG A 466 -4.53 -3.39 31.29
N GLU A 467 -4.28 -2.18 31.81
CA GLU A 467 -5.19 -1.06 31.59
C GLU A 467 -5.42 -0.84 30.09
N PRO A 468 -6.69 -0.65 29.66
CA PRO A 468 -7.02 -0.43 28.26
C PRO A 468 -6.40 0.87 27.77
N LEU A 469 -5.76 0.84 26.62
CA LEU A 469 -5.35 2.05 25.92
C LEU A 469 -6.55 2.57 25.13
N GLN A 470 -6.92 3.83 25.32
CA GLN A 470 -7.96 4.50 24.55
C GLN A 470 -7.43 5.81 23.99
N THR A 471 -7.52 5.98 22.68
CA THR A 471 -7.04 7.17 21.98
C THR A 471 -8.17 7.71 21.10
N PRO A 472 -9.02 8.63 21.63
CA PRO A 472 -9.93 9.39 20.81
C PRO A 472 -9.14 10.37 19.95
N ARG A 473 -9.63 10.58 18.73
CA ARG A 473 -9.00 11.43 17.74
C ARG A 473 -10.04 12.21 16.97
N PHE A 474 -9.78 13.48 16.80
CA PHE A 474 -10.63 14.40 16.05
C PHE A 474 -9.81 15.09 14.96
N GLN A 475 -10.40 15.22 13.78
CA GLN A 475 -9.80 15.93 12.66
C GLN A 475 -10.81 16.88 12.04
N VAL A 476 -10.33 18.03 11.59
CA VAL A 476 -11.05 18.96 10.71
C VAL A 476 -10.11 19.35 9.60
N PHE A 477 -10.57 19.28 8.35
CA PHE A 477 -9.71 19.52 7.19
C PHE A 477 -10.48 20.15 6.03
N VAL A 478 -9.72 20.83 5.17
CA VAL A 478 -10.13 21.13 3.81
C VAL A 478 -9.61 20.02 2.93
N SER A 479 -10.46 19.49 2.05
CA SER A 479 -10.08 18.49 1.06
C SER A 479 -10.07 19.08 -0.35
N TRP A 480 -9.29 18.46 -1.23
CA TRP A 480 -9.27 18.73 -2.66
C TRP A 480 -9.26 17.39 -3.38
N HIS A 481 -10.23 17.18 -4.26
CA HIS A 481 -10.43 15.95 -5.05
C HIS A 481 -10.29 16.25 -6.54
#